data_AF-A0A924MUI5-F1
#
_entry.id   AF-A0A924MUI5-F1
#
_cell.length_a   1.000
_cell.length_b   1.000
_cell.length_c   1.000
_cell.angle_alpha   90.00
_cell.angle_beta   90.00
_cell.angle_gamma   90.00
#
_symmetry.space_group_name_H-M   'P 1'
#
loop_
_entity.id
_entity.type
_entity.pdbx_description
1 polymer ?
#
loop_
_entity_poly.entity_id
_entity_poly.type
_entity_poly.pdbx_seq_one_letter_code
_entity_poly.pdbx_strand_id
1 'polypeptide(L)' 'MTDDTMALRELLQKGSDASLLREMIGFAAQRLMELDTEPLCGAAHGERSADR' A
#
# COMPACT_ATOMS: atom_id res chain seq x y z
N MET A 1 5.79 22.35 -5.08
CA MET A 1 4.88 21.67 -6.03
C MET A 1 5.61 21.19 -7.27
N THR A 2 6.16 22.05 -8.14
CA THR A 2 6.88 21.63 -9.37
C THR A 2 8.18 20.88 -9.08
N ASP A 3 8.94 21.33 -8.08
CA ASP A 3 10.21 20.70 -7.70
C ASP A 3 10.01 19.30 -7.11
N ASP A 4 8.96 19.13 -6.30
CA ASP A 4 8.59 17.83 -5.73
C ASP A 4 8.20 16.84 -6.84
N THR A 5 7.52 17.31 -7.89
CA THR A 5 7.14 16.46 -9.03
C THR A 5 8.35 16.09 -9.89
N MET A 6 9.34 16.98 -10.02
CA MET A 6 10.59 16.69 -10.73
C MET A 6 11.47 15.72 -9.95
N ALA A 7 11.62 15.92 -8.63
CA ALA A 7 12.36 15.01 -7.76
C ALA A 7 11.76 13.61 -7.76
N LEU A 8 10.42 13.51 -7.73
CA LEU A 8 9.71 12.24 -7.87
C LEU A 8 10.02 11.59 -9.23
N ARG A 9 9.93 12.33 -10.33
CA ARG A 9 10.26 11.81 -11.68
C ARG A 9 11.71 11.35 -11.81
N GLU A 10 12.65 12.04 -11.18
CA GLU A 10 14.07 11.68 -11.23
C GLU A 10 14.36 10.41 -10.41
N LEU A 11 13.69 10.24 -9.27
CA LEU A 11 13.75 9.00 -8.48
C LEU A 11 13.11 7.83 -9.22
N LEU A 12 11.98 8.07 -9.89
CA LEU A 12 11.31 7.10 -10.76
C LEU A 12 12.21 6.64 -11.91
N GLN A 13 12.96 7.56 -12.53
CA GLN A 13 13.88 7.24 -13.64
C GLN A 13 15.15 6.50 -13.20
N LYS A 14 15.57 6.64 -11.94
CA LYS A 14 16.78 5.99 -11.40
C LYS A 14 16.51 4.61 -10.83
N GLY A 15 15.27 4.34 -10.39
CA GLY A 15 14.83 3.02 -9.94
C GLY A 15 14.51 2.11 -11.13
N SER A 16 14.89 0.84 -11.06
CA SER A 16 14.35 -0.18 -11.99
C SER A 16 12.83 -0.15 -11.89
N ASP A 17 12.14 0.19 -12.98
CA ASP A 17 10.66 0.29 -13.02
C ASP A 17 10.00 -0.92 -12.33
N ALA A 18 10.59 -2.12 -12.47
CA ALA A 18 10.10 -3.34 -11.86
C ALA A 18 10.21 -3.41 -10.33
N SER A 19 11.23 -2.82 -9.69
CA SER A 19 11.34 -2.81 -8.22
C SER A 19 10.37 -1.81 -7.61
N LEU A 20 10.24 -0.63 -8.23
CA LEU A 20 9.27 0.37 -7.83
C LEU A 20 7.84 -0.12 -8.01
N LEU A 21 7.50 -0.70 -9.17
CA LEU A 21 6.18 -1.31 -9.41
C LEU A 21 5.87 -2.38 -8.35
N ARG A 22 6.87 -3.17 -7.94
CA ARG A 22 6.71 -4.19 -6.91
C ARG A 22 6.38 -3.58 -5.53
N GLU A 23 7.04 -2.50 -5.16
CA GLU A 23 6.72 -1.77 -3.92
C GLU A 23 5.34 -1.11 -3.98
N MET A 24 4.98 -0.47 -5.10
CA MET A 24 3.67 0.15 -5.29
C MET A 24 2.53 -0.88 -5.23
N ILE A 25 2.72 -2.06 -5.83
CA ILE A 25 1.77 -3.17 -5.77
C ILE A 25 1.65 -3.69 -4.34
N GLY A 26 2.76 -3.85 -3.61
CA GLY A 26 2.75 -4.27 -2.21
C GLY A 26 1.98 -3.30 -1.31
N PHE A 27 2.21 -1.99 -1.48
CA PHE A 27 1.49 -0.94 -0.77
C PHE A 27 -0.01 -0.95 -1.09
N ALA A 28 -0.38 -1.04 -2.38
CA ALA A 28 -1.77 -1.09 -2.80
C ALA A 28 -2.49 -2.33 -2.26
N ALA A 29 -1.84 -3.51 -2.29
CA ALA A 29 -2.39 -4.74 -1.75
C ALA A 29 -2.65 -4.64 -0.24
N GLN A 30 -1.75 -4.02 0.53
CA GLN A 30 -1.97 -3.77 1.94
C GLN A 30 -3.20 -2.88 2.19
N ARG A 31 -3.34 -1.79 1.44
CA ARG A 31 -4.49 -0.88 1.57
C ARG A 31 -5.81 -1.54 1.17
N LEU A 32 -5.80 -2.38 0.14
CA LEU A 32 -6.98 -3.17 -0.24
C LEU A 32 -7.38 -4.15 0.86
N MET A 33 -6.42 -4.85 1.47
CA MET A 33 -6.72 -5.72 2.62
C MET A 33 -7.29 -4.94 3.80
N GLU A 34 -6.73 -3.77 4.13
CA GLU A 34 -7.27 -2.89 5.18
C GLU A 34 -8.70 -2.44 4.87
N LEU A 35 -9.01 -2.09 3.62
CA LEU A 35 -10.37 -1.70 3.20
C LEU A 35 -11.37 -2.86 3.22
N ASP A 36 -10.92 -4.07 2.94
CA ASP A 36 -11.79 -5.25 2.84
C ASP A 36 -12.04 -5.94 4.19
N THR A 37 -11.17 -5.73 5.19
CA THR A 37 -11.31 -6.39 6.51
C THR A 37 -12.62 -6.08 7.24
N GLU A 38 -13.04 -4.81 7.29
CA GLU A 38 -14.28 -4.43 7.97
C GLU A 38 -15.55 -4.99 7.26
N PRO A 39 -15.74 -4.80 5.93
CA PRO A 39 -16.96 -5.26 5.27
C PRO A 39 -17.03 -6.77 5.02
N LEU A 40 -15.91 -7.46 4.80
CA LEU A 40 -15.93 -8.92 4.50
C LEU A 40 -15.76 -9.79 5.74
N CYS A 41 -14.96 -9.38 6.72
CA CYS A 41 -14.73 -10.18 7.93
C CYS A 41 -15.63 -9.78 9.09
N GLY A 42 -16.27 -8.61 9.04
CA GLY A 42 -17.11 -8.11 10.14
C GLY A 42 -16.32 -7.86 11.43
N ALA A 43 -15.01 -7.67 11.31
CA ALA A 43 -14.07 -7.53 12.41
C ALA A 43 -13.23 -6.28 12.22
N ALA A 44 -13.02 -5.52 13.29
CA ALA A 44 -12.16 -4.35 13.30
C ALA A 44 -10.68 -4.74 13.12
N HIS A 45 -9.85 -3.79 12.69
CA HIS A 45 -8.41 -4.02 12.55
C HIS A 45 -7.79 -4.47 13.89
N GLY A 46 -7.24 -5.68 13.91
CA GLY A 46 -6.62 -6.28 15.10
C GLY A 46 -7.59 -6.91 16.09
N GLU A 47 -8.88 -7.01 15.77
CA GLU A 47 -9.88 -7.70 16.59
C GLU A 47 -9.56 -9.20 16.68
N ARG A 48 -9.60 -9.73 17.91
CA ARG A 48 -9.39 -11.15 18.21
C ARG A 48 -10.64 -11.69 18.89
N SER A 49 -11.07 -12.88 18.47
CA SER A 49 -12.17 -13.58 19.14
C SER A 49 -11.75 -13.97 20.55
N ALA A 50 -12.58 -13.68 21.55
CA ALA A 50 -12.29 -14.02 22.95
C ALA A 50 -12.09 -15.53 23.20
N ASP A 51 -12.57 -16.37 22.29
CA ASP A 51 -12.45 -17.84 22.34
C ASP A 51 -11.06 -18.37 21.92
N ARG A 52 -10.14 -17.54 21.42
CA ARG A 52 -8.75 -17.97 21.08
C ARG A 52 -7.69 -16.91 21.36
#